data_AF-A0A4Y2FA99-F1
#
_entry.id   AF-A0A4Y2FA99-F1
#
_cell.length_a   1.000
_cell.length_b   1.000
_cell.length_c   1.000
_cell.angle_alpha   90.00
_cell.angle_beta   90.00
_cell.angle_gamma   90.00
#
_symmetry.space_group_name_H-M   'P 1'
#
loop_
_entity.id
_entity.type
_entity.pdbx_description
1 polymer ?
#
loop_
_entity_poly.entity_id
_entity_poly.type
_entity_poly.pdbx_seq_one_letter_code
_entity_poly.pdbx_strand_id
1 'polypeptide(L)'
;MLSNWAQSSNNVNLASFAESLEIAKRGKPFTDGEYVKDCFIRASEELFCDFKNKAEIMKKIKDLALSARTVQDRTAKMSSNVTHMYMSSQAPKEELLGLLPLSGQTRGEDIANAVQKCLEDNGIHINKIVSIATDGARNTESGKLLHFKNLKQYRDDTNATIDTNYFSIALKNMKDGFAERFEQFKTNNSTLAFIVNPLITNTNEINNEPFGIDAGSLQMQLLDLKTKDLWSGKFTELKSKLEVQKCMYIAEHKWTALKEIPRVEALIFGAWNILPECHNEVKKLAYGVLTIFGSIYSCEQAFSCMNIIKSKVRSQLTNKNLESCLKLKTTSYKPNLIKLSKGMQSQCSH
;
A
#
# COMPACT_ATOMS: atom_id res chain seq x y z
N MET A 1 -35.65 -19.74 19.82
CA MET A 1 -34.67 -19.16 20.77
C MET A 1 -33.23 -19.22 20.26
N LEU A 2 -32.78 -20.34 19.67
CA LEU A 2 -31.40 -20.49 19.13
C LEU A 2 -31.05 -19.49 18.00
N SER A 3 -32.00 -19.18 17.10
CA SER A 3 -31.79 -18.21 16.00
C SER A 3 -31.54 -16.79 16.48
N ASN A 4 -32.35 -16.31 17.42
CA ASN A 4 -32.19 -14.97 18.00
C ASN A 4 -30.89 -14.85 18.78
N TRP A 5 -30.47 -15.90 19.50
CA TRP A 5 -29.19 -15.92 20.22
C TRP A 5 -27.98 -15.89 19.28
N ALA A 6 -28.01 -16.67 18.19
CA ALA A 6 -26.96 -16.69 17.16
C ALA A 6 -26.84 -15.36 16.40
N GLN A 7 -27.97 -14.71 16.12
CA GLN A 7 -27.98 -13.40 15.46
C GLN A 7 -27.48 -12.29 16.40
N SER A 8 -27.85 -12.39 17.68
CA SER A 8 -27.49 -11.47 18.75
C SER A 8 -26.01 -11.56 19.16
N SER A 9 -25.40 -12.76 19.11
CA SER A 9 -23.95 -12.95 19.29
C SER A 9 -23.14 -12.48 18.09
N ASN A 10 -23.66 -12.70 16.87
CA ASN A 10 -23.03 -12.21 15.64
C ASN A 10 -22.96 -10.67 15.61
N ASN A 11 -23.99 -9.97 16.10
CA ASN A 11 -24.00 -8.50 16.18
C ASN A 11 -22.94 -7.94 17.13
N VAL A 12 -22.75 -8.56 18.30
CA VAL A 12 -21.71 -8.15 19.27
C VAL A 12 -20.31 -8.42 18.68
N ASN A 13 -20.13 -9.55 18.00
CA ASN A 13 -18.89 -9.84 17.29
C ASN A 13 -18.62 -8.80 16.19
N LEU A 14 -19.62 -8.46 15.39
CA LEU A 14 -19.49 -7.44 14.34
C LEU A 14 -19.09 -6.08 14.92
N ALA A 15 -19.76 -5.64 15.99
CA ALA A 15 -19.44 -4.39 16.68
C ALA A 15 -18.00 -4.35 17.17
N SER A 16 -17.53 -5.41 17.84
CA SER A 16 -16.15 -5.40 18.34
C SER A 16 -15.10 -5.48 17.20
N PHE A 17 -15.43 -6.05 16.03
CA PHE A 17 -14.57 -5.98 14.85
C PHE A 17 -14.49 -4.54 14.31
N ALA A 18 -15.62 -3.83 14.29
CA ALA A 18 -15.67 -2.43 13.87
C ALA A 18 -14.83 -1.53 14.80
N GLU A 19 -14.99 -1.66 16.12
CA GLU A 19 -14.19 -0.90 17.09
C GLU A 19 -12.69 -1.24 16.99
N SER A 20 -12.35 -2.53 16.85
CA SER A 20 -10.96 -2.96 16.65
C SER A 20 -10.35 -2.36 15.38
N LEU A 21 -11.14 -2.20 14.31
CA LEU A 21 -10.69 -1.59 13.06
C LEU A 21 -10.39 -0.11 13.25
N GLU A 22 -11.23 0.63 13.97
CA GLU A 22 -11.01 2.05 14.28
C GLU A 22 -9.75 2.26 15.12
N ILE A 23 -9.54 1.44 16.16
CA ILE A 23 -8.33 1.46 16.98
C ILE A 23 -7.08 1.26 16.10
N ALA A 24 -7.10 0.22 15.24
CA ALA A 24 -5.98 -0.10 14.36
C ALA A 24 -5.70 1.02 13.33
N LYS A 25 -6.73 1.52 12.63
CA LYS A 25 -6.61 2.59 11.63
C LYS A 25 -6.08 3.90 12.21
N ARG A 26 -6.50 4.23 13.43
CA ARG A 26 -6.01 5.41 14.15
C ARG A 26 -4.61 5.21 14.71
N GLY A 27 -4.09 3.98 14.71
CA GLY A 27 -2.79 3.62 15.27
C GLY A 27 -2.76 3.64 16.80
N LYS A 28 -3.93 3.55 17.44
CA LYS A 28 -4.07 3.59 18.90
C LYS A 28 -3.59 2.30 19.57
N PRO A 29 -3.16 2.33 20.84
CA PRO A 29 -2.84 1.13 21.61
C PRO A 29 -4.00 0.14 21.65
N PHE A 30 -3.71 -1.16 21.73
CA PHE A 30 -4.78 -2.18 21.80
C PHE A 30 -5.56 -2.12 23.12
N THR A 31 -4.92 -1.64 24.19
CA THR A 31 -5.52 -1.38 25.50
C THR A 31 -6.62 -0.32 25.45
N ASP A 32 -6.63 0.55 24.43
CA ASP A 32 -7.70 1.54 24.27
C ASP A 32 -9.07 0.88 24.05
N GLY A 33 -9.13 -0.40 23.66
CA GLY A 33 -10.38 -1.15 23.58
C GLY A 33 -11.11 -1.25 24.92
N GLU A 34 -10.38 -1.49 26.01
CA GLU A 34 -10.95 -1.54 27.37
C GLU A 34 -11.43 -0.16 27.80
N TYR A 35 -10.61 0.88 27.55
CA TYR A 35 -10.99 2.26 27.80
C TYR A 35 -12.28 2.67 27.05
N VAL A 36 -12.39 2.33 25.76
CA VAL A 36 -13.60 2.59 24.95
C VAL A 36 -14.81 1.86 25.54
N LYS A 37 -14.65 0.59 25.95
CA LYS A 37 -15.72 -0.18 26.59
C LYS A 37 -16.19 0.47 27.90
N ASP A 38 -15.27 0.91 28.74
CA ASP A 38 -15.59 1.56 30.02
C ASP A 38 -16.28 2.91 29.83
N CYS A 39 -15.85 3.69 28.84
CA CYS A 39 -16.55 4.90 28.42
C CYS A 39 -17.98 4.57 27.98
N PHE A 40 -18.17 3.50 27.20
CA PHE A 40 -19.47 3.15 26.68
C PHE A 40 -20.42 2.65 27.78
N ILE A 41 -19.92 1.89 28.75
CA ILE A 41 -20.67 1.45 29.92
C ILE A 41 -21.14 2.67 30.74
N ARG A 42 -20.22 3.55 31.14
CA ARG A 42 -20.56 4.73 31.96
C ARG A 42 -21.55 5.67 31.28
N ALA A 43 -21.35 5.97 29.99
CA ALA A 43 -22.28 6.82 29.25
C ALA A 43 -23.67 6.17 29.14
N SER A 44 -23.72 4.86 28.93
CA SER A 44 -24.98 4.11 28.76
C SER A 44 -25.79 3.97 30.04
N GLU A 45 -25.14 4.00 31.21
CA GLU A 45 -25.84 3.99 32.50
C GLU A 45 -26.74 5.21 32.67
N GLU A 46 -26.25 6.36 32.23
CA GLU A 46 -26.94 7.65 32.25
C GLU A 46 -27.91 7.80 31.08
N LEU A 47 -27.47 7.51 29.84
CA LEU A 47 -28.26 7.74 28.64
C LEU A 47 -29.52 6.86 28.57
N PHE A 48 -29.47 5.66 29.15
CA PHE A 48 -30.57 4.70 29.09
C PHE A 48 -31.22 4.48 30.46
N CYS A 49 -31.07 5.41 31.41
CA CYS A 49 -31.60 5.27 32.76
C CYS A 49 -33.12 5.02 32.79
N ASP A 50 -33.87 5.71 31.92
CA ASP A 50 -35.34 5.65 31.84
C ASP A 50 -35.86 4.61 30.84
N PHE A 51 -34.97 3.86 30.18
CA PHE A 51 -35.36 2.92 29.12
C PHE A 51 -35.84 1.59 29.73
N LYS A 52 -37.02 1.12 29.32
CA LYS A 52 -37.60 -0.16 29.79
C LYS A 52 -36.69 -1.37 29.56
N ASN A 53 -35.86 -1.34 28.52
CA ASN A 53 -34.91 -2.40 28.15
C ASN A 53 -33.46 -2.09 28.56
N LYS A 54 -33.22 -1.16 29.51
CA LYS A 54 -31.87 -0.80 30.00
C LYS A 54 -31.00 -2.01 30.31
N ALA A 55 -31.53 -2.98 31.05
CA ALA A 55 -30.77 -4.17 31.45
C ALA A 55 -30.26 -4.99 30.26
N GLU A 56 -31.06 -5.11 29.20
CA GLU A 56 -30.69 -5.82 27.98
C GLU A 56 -29.61 -5.07 27.18
N ILE A 57 -29.74 -3.74 27.07
CA ILE A 57 -28.74 -2.88 26.43
C ILE A 57 -27.41 -2.94 27.19
N MET A 58 -27.45 -2.78 28.52
CA MET A 58 -26.25 -2.84 29.35
C MET A 58 -25.57 -4.21 29.27
N LYS A 59 -26.35 -5.29 29.23
CA LYS A 59 -25.81 -6.64 29.02
C LYS A 59 -25.09 -6.74 27.67
N LYS A 60 -25.67 -6.20 26.59
CA LYS A 60 -25.04 -6.20 25.26
C LYS A 60 -23.71 -5.46 25.22
N ILE A 61 -23.61 -4.33 25.92
CA ILE A 61 -22.37 -3.55 26.01
C ILE A 61 -21.33 -4.30 26.85
N LYS A 62 -21.75 -4.93 27.95
CA LYS A 62 -20.85 -5.74 28.78
C LYS A 62 -20.34 -6.99 28.04
N ASP A 63 -21.16 -7.60 27.18
CA ASP A 63 -20.77 -8.74 26.34
C ASP A 63 -19.79 -8.34 25.20
N LEU A 64 -19.59 -7.04 24.94
CA LEU A 64 -18.69 -6.55 23.90
C LEU A 64 -17.23 -6.85 24.27
N ALA A 65 -16.62 -7.82 23.58
CA ALA A 65 -15.23 -8.20 23.84
C ALA A 65 -14.25 -7.17 23.24
N LEU A 66 -13.60 -6.35 24.07
CA LEU A 66 -12.62 -5.33 23.63
C LEU A 66 -11.31 -5.35 24.44
N SER A 67 -10.96 -6.49 25.04
CA SER A 67 -9.65 -6.63 25.69
C SER A 67 -8.52 -6.38 24.69
N ALA A 68 -7.34 -5.97 25.17
CA ALA A 68 -6.18 -5.75 24.31
C ALA A 68 -5.88 -6.98 23.41
N ARG A 69 -6.01 -8.20 23.95
CA ARG A 69 -5.83 -9.45 23.22
C ARG A 69 -6.89 -9.66 22.15
N THR A 70 -8.15 -9.31 22.44
CA THR A 70 -9.24 -9.38 21.47
C THR A 70 -9.02 -8.39 20.32
N VAL A 71 -8.65 -7.15 20.60
CA VAL A 71 -8.37 -6.13 19.58
C VAL A 71 -7.18 -6.58 18.71
N GLN A 72 -6.14 -7.14 19.33
CA GLN A 72 -4.96 -7.68 18.65
C GLN A 72 -5.33 -8.84 17.69
N ASP A 73 -6.09 -9.83 18.16
CA ASP A 73 -6.55 -10.97 17.35
C ASP A 73 -7.40 -10.52 16.16
N ARG A 74 -8.37 -9.64 16.40
CA ARG A 74 -9.25 -9.10 15.35
C ARG A 74 -8.47 -8.29 14.32
N THR A 75 -7.48 -7.50 14.76
CA THR A 75 -6.55 -6.78 13.89
C THR A 75 -5.81 -7.73 12.96
N ALA A 76 -5.28 -8.84 13.48
CA ALA A 76 -4.60 -9.85 12.66
C ALA A 76 -5.56 -10.51 11.64
N LYS A 77 -6.76 -10.90 12.07
CA LYS A 77 -7.79 -11.49 11.18
C LYS A 77 -8.22 -10.53 10.06
N MET A 78 -8.43 -9.26 10.38
CA MET A 78 -8.76 -8.23 9.38
C MET A 78 -7.61 -8.00 8.41
N SER A 79 -6.37 -7.95 8.90
CA SER A 79 -5.16 -7.85 8.06
C SER A 79 -5.08 -9.03 7.08
N SER A 80 -5.25 -10.27 7.55
CA SER A 80 -5.28 -11.46 6.68
C SER A 80 -6.45 -11.43 5.68
N ASN A 81 -7.63 -10.95 6.07
CA ASN A 81 -8.75 -10.82 5.13
C ASN A 81 -8.45 -9.80 4.03
N VAL A 82 -7.83 -8.67 4.37
CA VAL A 82 -7.37 -7.68 3.39
C VAL A 82 -6.38 -8.32 2.42
N THR A 83 -5.37 -9.06 2.91
CA THR A 83 -4.43 -9.81 2.04
C THR A 83 -5.17 -10.73 1.06
N HIS A 84 -6.15 -11.50 1.54
CA HIS A 84 -6.93 -12.37 0.65
C HIS A 84 -7.72 -11.57 -0.40
N MET A 85 -8.29 -10.41 -0.04
CA MET A 85 -9.01 -9.56 -1.00
C MET A 85 -8.09 -9.07 -2.13
N TYR A 86 -6.83 -8.74 -1.82
CA TYR A 86 -5.82 -8.41 -2.82
C TYR A 86 -5.50 -9.58 -3.74
N MET A 87 -5.25 -10.76 -3.18
CA MET A 87 -4.93 -11.96 -3.98
C MET A 87 -6.09 -12.36 -4.91
N SER A 88 -7.33 -12.01 -4.56
CA SER A 88 -8.51 -12.23 -5.40
C SER A 88 -8.83 -11.08 -6.37
N SER A 89 -8.09 -9.96 -6.33
CA SER A 89 -8.30 -8.82 -7.23
C SER A 89 -7.79 -9.15 -8.63
N GLN A 90 -8.62 -8.92 -9.65
CA GLN A 90 -8.22 -9.05 -11.06
C GLN A 90 -7.45 -7.84 -11.59
N ALA A 91 -7.25 -6.83 -10.75
CA ALA A 91 -6.61 -5.57 -11.11
C ALA A 91 -5.33 -5.38 -10.26
N PRO A 92 -4.23 -4.86 -10.83
CA PRO A 92 -3.02 -4.56 -10.06
C PRO A 92 -3.31 -3.62 -8.90
N LYS A 93 -2.64 -3.83 -7.78
CA LYS A 93 -2.79 -2.98 -6.60
C LYS A 93 -1.47 -2.77 -5.92
N GLU A 94 -1.32 -1.59 -5.36
CA GLU A 94 -0.23 -1.25 -4.48
C GLU A 94 -0.62 -1.61 -3.05
N GLU A 95 0.21 -2.40 -2.36
CA GLU A 95 0.00 -2.79 -0.97
C GLU A 95 1.33 -3.11 -0.30
N LEU A 96 1.36 -3.00 1.03
CA LEU A 96 2.46 -3.44 1.86
C LEU A 96 2.54 -4.97 1.86
N LEU A 97 3.57 -5.51 1.20
CA LEU A 97 3.85 -6.95 1.18
C LEU A 97 4.22 -7.47 2.57
N GLY A 98 5.21 -6.84 3.22
CA GLY A 98 5.67 -7.24 4.55
C GLY A 98 6.54 -6.17 5.22
N LEU A 99 6.72 -6.32 6.54
CA LEU A 99 7.62 -5.47 7.33
C LEU A 99 8.67 -6.35 8.01
N LEU A 100 9.89 -6.32 7.48
CA LEU A 100 10.98 -7.20 7.92
C LEU A 100 11.96 -6.45 8.82
N PRO A 101 12.18 -6.88 10.06
CA PRO A 101 13.27 -6.35 10.87
C PRO A 101 14.61 -6.85 10.34
N LEU A 102 15.55 -5.94 10.10
CA LEU A 102 16.96 -6.29 9.88
C LEU A 102 17.69 -6.19 11.21
N SER A 103 17.78 -7.30 11.94
CA SER A 103 18.37 -7.36 13.30
C SER A 103 19.89 -7.57 13.31
N GLY A 104 20.54 -7.55 12.15
CA GLY A 104 21.97 -7.77 11.97
C GLY A 104 22.64 -6.61 11.22
N GLN A 105 23.55 -6.93 10.31
CA GLN A 105 24.12 -5.94 9.40
C GLN A 105 23.08 -5.53 8.35
N THR A 106 23.32 -4.38 7.71
CA THR A 106 22.43 -3.80 6.68
C THR A 106 23.18 -3.71 5.35
N ARG A 107 23.93 -4.76 5.02
CA ARG A 107 24.62 -4.85 3.72
C ARG A 107 23.59 -5.12 2.62
N GLY A 108 24.00 -4.88 1.37
CA GLY A 108 23.17 -5.21 0.21
C GLY A 108 22.75 -6.69 0.19
N GLU A 109 23.64 -7.60 0.60
CA GLU A 109 23.35 -9.04 0.70
C GLU A 109 22.26 -9.36 1.74
N ASP A 110 22.30 -8.72 2.92
CA ASP A 110 21.32 -8.93 3.98
C ASP A 110 19.92 -8.48 3.54
N ILE A 111 19.85 -7.32 2.87
CA ILE A 111 18.61 -6.77 2.32
C ILE A 111 18.07 -7.69 1.22
N ALA A 112 18.91 -8.14 0.30
CA ALA A 112 18.51 -9.03 -0.79
C ALA A 112 17.94 -10.36 -0.25
N ASN A 113 18.62 -10.96 0.72
CA ASN A 113 18.17 -12.20 1.37
C ASN A 113 16.83 -12.01 2.10
N ALA A 114 16.65 -10.89 2.79
CA ALA A 114 15.38 -10.58 3.45
C ALA A 114 14.23 -10.43 2.45
N VAL A 115 14.46 -9.72 1.34
CA VAL A 115 13.46 -9.56 0.26
C VAL A 115 13.11 -10.90 -0.37
N GLN A 116 14.10 -11.72 -0.74
CA GLN A 116 13.88 -13.05 -1.31
C GLN A 116 13.06 -13.94 -0.37
N LYS A 117 13.45 -14.02 0.89
CA LYS A 117 12.71 -14.79 1.90
C LYS A 117 11.26 -14.32 2.05
N CYS A 118 11.03 -13.01 2.06
CA CYS A 118 9.68 -12.47 2.16
C CYS A 118 8.80 -12.82 0.96
N LEU A 119 9.37 -12.84 -0.25
CA LEU A 119 8.67 -13.29 -1.45
C LEU A 119 8.31 -14.77 -1.36
N GLU A 120 9.26 -15.62 -0.94
CA GLU A 120 9.05 -17.06 -0.73
C GLU A 120 7.96 -17.34 0.32
N ASP A 121 8.03 -16.68 1.47
CA ASP A 121 7.04 -16.80 2.55
C ASP A 121 5.62 -16.41 2.10
N ASN A 122 5.51 -15.54 1.08
CA ASN A 122 4.25 -15.13 0.47
C ASN A 122 3.88 -15.91 -0.81
N GLY A 123 4.67 -16.94 -1.19
CA GLY A 123 4.44 -17.73 -2.40
C GLY A 123 4.63 -16.96 -3.72
N ILE A 124 5.41 -15.89 -3.69
CA ILE A 124 5.71 -15.05 -4.85
C ILE A 124 7.04 -15.53 -5.45
N HIS A 125 6.96 -16.22 -6.60
CA HIS A 125 8.16 -16.60 -7.34
C HIS A 125 8.87 -15.37 -7.90
N ILE A 126 10.19 -15.31 -7.75
CA ILE A 126 11.03 -14.19 -8.23
C ILE A 126 10.86 -13.91 -9.74
N ASN A 127 10.59 -14.94 -10.54
CA ASN A 127 10.34 -14.80 -11.99
C ASN A 127 9.04 -14.05 -12.32
N LYS A 128 8.18 -13.80 -11.33
CA LYS A 128 6.97 -12.98 -11.47
C LYS A 128 7.22 -11.51 -11.14
N ILE A 129 8.43 -11.14 -10.72
CA ILE A 129 8.80 -9.76 -10.40
C ILE A 129 9.23 -9.05 -11.67
N VAL A 130 8.55 -7.95 -11.97
CA VAL A 130 8.78 -7.16 -13.19
C VAL A 130 9.77 -6.02 -12.95
N SER A 131 9.86 -5.49 -11.73
CA SER A 131 10.75 -4.39 -11.38
C SER A 131 11.02 -4.32 -9.86
N ILE A 132 12.16 -3.74 -9.48
CA ILE A 132 12.52 -3.40 -8.11
C ILE A 132 12.98 -1.94 -8.09
N ALA A 133 12.38 -1.14 -7.22
CA ALA A 133 12.79 0.24 -6.95
C ALA A 133 13.14 0.40 -5.47
N THR A 134 14.19 1.17 -5.19
CA THR A 134 14.59 1.55 -3.83
C THR A 134 14.52 3.07 -3.69
N ASP A 135 14.15 3.57 -2.52
CA ASP A 135 14.25 5.00 -2.23
C ASP A 135 15.72 5.34 -1.98
N GLY A 136 16.40 5.81 -3.03
CA GLY A 136 17.77 6.29 -2.92
C GLY A 136 17.86 7.45 -1.91
N ALA A 137 18.88 7.41 -1.05
CA ALA A 137 19.25 8.56 -0.22
C ALA A 137 19.59 9.77 -1.11
N ARG A 138 19.18 10.98 -0.66
CA ARG A 138 19.33 12.23 -1.44
C ARG A 138 20.77 12.46 -1.92
N ASN A 139 20.88 12.84 -3.19
CA ASN A 139 22.12 13.07 -3.92
C ASN A 139 22.90 14.30 -3.40
N THR A 140 24.22 14.21 -3.41
CA THR A 140 25.19 15.17 -2.84
C THR A 140 26.12 15.71 -3.93
N GLU A 141 25.90 16.94 -4.41
CA GLU A 141 26.75 17.56 -5.44
C GLU A 141 27.76 18.61 -4.92
N SER A 142 27.96 18.78 -3.62
CA SER A 142 28.78 19.92 -3.15
C SER A 142 30.24 19.60 -2.78
N GLY A 143 30.72 18.36 -2.87
CA GLY A 143 32.06 17.98 -2.40
C GLY A 143 32.31 18.24 -0.90
N LYS A 144 31.26 18.63 -0.16
CA LYS A 144 31.31 18.91 1.28
C LYS A 144 30.64 17.74 1.99
N LEU A 145 31.26 17.20 3.03
CA LEU A 145 30.72 16.13 3.88
C LEU A 145 29.49 16.56 4.72
N LEU A 146 28.72 17.56 4.27
CA LEU A 146 27.58 18.15 4.97
C LEU A 146 26.51 17.11 5.35
N HIS A 147 26.38 16.06 4.53
CA HIS A 147 25.38 15.01 4.70
C HIS A 147 25.94 13.68 5.23
N PHE A 148 27.26 13.58 5.39
CA PHE A 148 27.94 12.38 5.92
C PHE A 148 28.34 12.60 7.39
N LYS A 149 27.35 12.82 8.26
CA LYS A 149 27.56 13.17 9.69
C LYS A 149 28.51 12.21 10.40
N ASN A 150 28.39 10.90 10.15
CA ASN A 150 29.23 9.89 10.77
C ASN A 150 30.68 9.92 10.24
N LEU A 151 30.86 10.17 8.94
CA LEU A 151 32.17 10.25 8.32
C LEU A 151 32.91 11.51 8.76
N LYS A 152 32.18 12.63 8.89
CA LYS A 152 32.68 13.88 9.45
C LYS A 152 33.10 13.68 10.91
N GLN A 153 32.24 13.06 11.73
CA GLN A 153 32.54 12.75 13.13
C GLN A 153 33.78 11.85 13.25
N TYR A 154 33.88 10.78 12.45
CA TYR A 154 35.04 9.89 12.44
C TYR A 154 36.34 10.62 12.10
N ARG A 155 36.33 11.48 11.07
CA ARG A 155 37.48 12.33 10.73
C ARG A 155 37.85 13.27 11.87
N ASP A 156 36.86 13.92 12.45
CA ASP A 156 37.06 14.90 13.53
C ASP A 156 37.59 14.22 14.81
N ASP A 157 37.18 12.97 15.09
CA ASP A 157 37.59 12.19 16.26
C ASP A 157 38.96 11.48 16.09
N THR A 158 39.30 11.05 14.88
CA THR A 158 40.49 10.21 14.62
C THR A 158 41.58 10.91 13.84
N ASN A 159 41.32 12.12 13.34
CA ASN A 159 42.19 12.85 12.41
C ASN A 159 42.56 12.05 11.14
N ALA A 160 41.80 11.00 10.81
CA ALA A 160 42.08 10.13 9.68
C ALA A 160 41.86 10.85 8.34
N THR A 161 42.79 10.64 7.41
CA THR A 161 42.67 11.15 6.05
C THR A 161 41.59 10.35 5.30
N ILE A 162 40.49 10.99 4.96
CA ILE A 162 39.43 10.39 4.15
C ILE A 162 39.81 10.50 2.67
N ASP A 163 39.90 9.37 1.98
CA ASP A 163 40.10 9.34 0.53
C ASP A 163 38.84 9.82 -0.20
N THR A 164 38.77 11.13 -0.40
CA THR A 164 37.67 11.78 -1.13
C THR A 164 37.64 11.40 -2.61
N ASN A 165 38.75 10.94 -3.20
CA ASN A 165 38.79 10.52 -4.60
C ASN A 165 38.02 9.21 -4.80
N TYR A 166 38.16 8.25 -3.88
CA TYR A 166 37.35 7.02 -3.92
C TYR A 166 35.84 7.34 -3.94
N PHE A 167 35.37 8.21 -3.04
CA PHE A 167 33.96 8.60 -3.00
C PHE A 167 33.52 9.38 -4.24
N SER A 168 34.38 10.26 -4.76
CA SER A 168 34.10 11.00 -6.01
C SER A 168 33.96 10.07 -7.20
N ILE A 169 34.82 9.06 -7.32
CA ILE A 169 34.76 8.04 -8.39
C ILE A 169 33.49 7.20 -8.22
N ALA A 170 33.20 6.74 -7.00
CA ALA A 170 31.98 5.95 -6.73
C ALA A 170 30.70 6.75 -7.07
N LEU A 171 30.64 8.03 -6.70
CA LEU A 171 29.52 8.91 -7.03
C LEU A 171 29.40 9.17 -8.53
N LYS A 172 30.52 9.37 -9.23
CA LYS A 172 30.54 9.53 -10.68
C LYS A 172 30.02 8.27 -11.37
N ASN A 173 30.53 7.10 -10.98
CA ASN A 173 30.07 5.82 -11.53
C ASN A 173 28.58 5.59 -11.25
N MET A 174 28.09 5.98 -10.06
CA MET A 174 26.65 5.94 -9.75
C MET A 174 25.86 6.88 -10.67
N LYS A 175 26.31 8.13 -10.85
CA LYS A 175 25.66 9.11 -11.74
C LYS A 175 25.60 8.60 -13.17
N ASP A 176 26.72 8.10 -13.70
CA ASP A 176 26.83 7.61 -15.06
C ASP A 176 25.93 6.37 -15.25
N GLY A 177 25.94 5.44 -14.29
CA GLY A 177 25.04 4.29 -14.31
C GLY A 177 23.55 4.65 -14.16
N PHE A 178 23.21 5.71 -13.42
CA PHE A 178 21.83 6.25 -13.40
C PHE A 178 21.47 6.87 -14.74
N ALA A 179 22.35 7.70 -15.32
CA ALA A 179 22.11 8.34 -16.61
C ALA A 179 21.88 7.31 -17.71
N GLU A 180 22.68 6.25 -17.76
CA GLU A 180 22.51 5.13 -18.70
C GLU A 180 21.15 4.43 -18.52
N ARG A 181 20.73 4.15 -17.28
CA ARG A 181 19.37 3.63 -17.00
C ARG A 181 18.26 4.59 -17.41
N PHE A 182 18.48 5.91 -17.29
CA PHE A 182 17.53 6.92 -17.77
C PHE A 182 17.44 6.96 -19.30
N GLU A 183 18.55 6.76 -20.02
CA GLU A 183 18.52 6.61 -21.48
C GLU A 183 17.75 5.35 -21.91
N GLN A 184 17.81 4.25 -21.14
CA GLN A 184 16.98 3.07 -21.38
C GLN A 184 15.46 3.32 -21.24
N PHE A 185 15.05 4.35 -20.50
CA PHE A 185 13.64 4.78 -20.51
C PHE A 185 13.28 5.52 -21.79
N LYS A 186 14.22 6.29 -22.37
CA LYS A 186 13.99 6.96 -23.66
C LYS A 186 13.88 5.97 -24.80
N THR A 187 14.59 4.85 -24.76
CA THR A 187 14.45 3.79 -25.77
C THR A 187 13.09 3.09 -25.71
N ASN A 188 12.37 3.17 -24.58
CA ASN A 188 11.02 2.64 -24.41
C ASN A 188 9.93 3.73 -24.46
N ASN A 189 10.22 4.91 -25.01
CA ASN A 189 9.29 6.03 -25.00
C ASN A 189 7.92 5.68 -25.61
N SER A 190 7.88 4.91 -26.70
CA SER A 190 6.61 4.46 -27.31
C SER A 190 5.82 3.53 -26.39
N THR A 191 6.48 2.61 -25.69
CA THR A 191 5.89 1.74 -24.65
C THR A 191 5.38 2.53 -23.45
N LEU A 192 6.05 3.61 -23.05
CA LEU A 192 5.60 4.48 -21.96
C LEU A 192 4.45 5.40 -22.38
N ALA A 193 4.49 5.93 -23.60
CA ALA A 193 3.42 6.76 -24.15
C ALA A 193 2.13 5.95 -24.33
N PHE A 194 2.24 4.65 -24.55
CA PHE A 194 1.12 3.72 -24.71
C PHE A 194 0.08 3.80 -23.59
N ILE A 195 0.50 3.84 -22.32
CA ILE A 195 -0.44 3.81 -21.19
C ILE A 195 -1.31 5.06 -21.08
N VAL A 196 -0.83 6.18 -21.62
CA VAL A 196 -1.52 7.48 -21.61
C VAL A 196 -2.22 7.76 -22.94
N ASN A 197 -1.71 7.22 -24.04
CA ASN A 197 -2.16 7.53 -25.39
C ASN A 197 -2.17 6.31 -26.32
N PRO A 198 -2.95 5.25 -25.97
CA PRO A 198 -2.88 3.97 -26.69
C PRO A 198 -3.38 4.04 -28.14
N LEU A 199 -4.14 5.09 -28.48
CA LEU A 199 -4.70 5.28 -29.82
C LEU A 199 -3.65 5.75 -30.84
N ILE A 200 -2.64 6.50 -30.39
CA ILE A 200 -1.65 7.13 -31.27
C ILE A 200 -0.32 6.38 -31.26
N THR A 201 -0.05 5.54 -30.25
CA THR A 201 1.21 4.79 -30.16
C THR A 201 1.44 3.89 -31.37
N ASN A 202 2.67 3.95 -31.90
CA ASN A 202 3.16 3.04 -32.93
C ASN A 202 3.33 1.65 -32.32
N THR A 203 2.50 0.71 -32.74
CA THR A 203 2.48 -0.66 -32.21
C THR A 203 3.75 -1.44 -32.49
N ASN A 204 4.51 -1.04 -33.52
CA ASN A 204 5.76 -1.70 -33.91
C ASN A 204 6.95 -1.30 -33.03
N GLU A 205 6.82 -0.19 -32.29
CA GLU A 205 7.84 0.32 -31.37
C GLU A 205 7.53 -0.02 -29.91
N ILE A 206 6.46 -0.78 -29.66
CA ILE A 206 6.13 -1.25 -28.32
C ILE A 206 7.05 -2.42 -27.98
N ASN A 207 7.90 -2.20 -27.00
CA ASN A 207 8.69 -3.28 -26.39
C ASN A 207 7.80 -4.12 -25.48
N ASN A 208 7.38 -5.29 -25.97
CA ASN A 208 6.49 -6.21 -25.27
C ASN A 208 7.20 -7.44 -24.67
N GLU A 209 8.48 -7.65 -25.02
CA GLU A 209 9.30 -8.78 -24.57
C GLU A 209 9.40 -8.88 -23.03
N PRO A 210 9.62 -7.79 -22.26
CA PRO A 210 9.75 -7.86 -20.81
C PRO A 210 8.49 -8.34 -20.09
N PHE A 211 7.34 -8.34 -20.77
CA PHE A 211 6.04 -8.63 -20.17
C PHE A 211 5.47 -10.00 -20.60
N GLY A 212 6.20 -10.76 -21.43
CA GLY A 212 5.76 -12.08 -21.89
C GLY A 212 4.44 -12.06 -22.68
N ILE A 213 4.25 -11.02 -23.50
CA ILE A 213 3.03 -10.78 -24.27
C ILE A 213 3.10 -11.45 -25.64
N ASP A 214 1.98 -12.01 -26.09
CA ASP A 214 1.83 -12.48 -27.46
C ASP A 214 1.65 -11.30 -28.43
N ALA A 215 2.63 -11.07 -29.30
CA ALA A 215 2.66 -9.93 -30.20
C ALA A 215 1.49 -9.91 -31.20
N GLY A 216 1.07 -11.08 -31.70
CA GLY A 216 -0.04 -11.18 -32.65
C GLY A 216 -1.38 -10.82 -32.03
N SER A 217 -1.69 -11.39 -30.86
CA SER A 217 -2.87 -11.06 -30.07
C SER A 217 -2.87 -9.60 -29.63
N LEU A 218 -1.72 -9.06 -29.21
CA LEU A 218 -1.57 -7.65 -28.86
C LEU A 218 -1.97 -6.74 -30.04
N GLN A 219 -1.45 -7.01 -31.25
CA GLN A 219 -1.78 -6.20 -32.43
C GLN A 219 -3.29 -6.23 -32.76
N MET A 220 -3.91 -7.41 -32.70
CA MET A 220 -5.35 -7.55 -32.94
C MET A 220 -6.19 -6.78 -31.91
N GLN A 221 -5.85 -6.88 -30.63
CA GLN A 221 -6.56 -6.17 -29.57
C GLN A 221 -6.34 -4.66 -29.65
N LEU A 222 -5.14 -4.20 -30.06
CA LEU A 222 -4.87 -2.77 -30.28
C LEU A 222 -5.68 -2.21 -31.46
N LEU A 223 -5.84 -2.97 -32.54
CA LEU A 223 -6.70 -2.58 -33.66
C LEU A 223 -8.16 -2.46 -33.20
N ASP A 224 -8.63 -3.40 -32.38
CA ASP A 224 -9.97 -3.37 -31.79
C ASP A 224 -10.20 -2.12 -30.93
N LEU A 225 -9.21 -1.71 -30.13
CA LEU A 225 -9.27 -0.49 -29.32
C LEU A 225 -9.35 0.78 -30.17
N LYS A 226 -8.64 0.82 -31.31
CA LYS A 226 -8.62 1.98 -32.22
C LYS A 226 -9.90 2.09 -33.06
N THR A 227 -10.51 0.96 -33.41
CA THR A 227 -11.64 0.89 -34.35
C THR A 227 -13.01 0.95 -33.67
N LYS A 228 -13.12 0.54 -32.40
CA LYS A 228 -14.38 0.63 -31.65
C LYS A 228 -14.56 1.98 -30.97
N ASP A 229 -15.61 2.70 -31.36
CA ASP A 229 -15.99 4.02 -30.83
C ASP A 229 -16.08 4.09 -29.31
N LEU A 230 -16.54 3.00 -28.67
CA LEU A 230 -16.62 2.91 -27.22
C LEU A 230 -15.26 3.08 -26.54
N TRP A 231 -14.23 2.42 -27.07
CA TRP A 231 -12.89 2.41 -26.47
C TRP A 231 -12.10 3.65 -26.86
N SER A 232 -12.20 4.06 -28.12
CA SER A 232 -11.58 5.31 -28.59
C SER A 232 -12.12 6.52 -27.83
N GLY A 233 -13.43 6.56 -27.55
CA GLY A 233 -14.05 7.58 -26.70
C GLY A 233 -13.49 7.60 -25.28
N LYS A 234 -13.44 6.44 -24.61
CA LYS A 234 -12.92 6.34 -23.22
C LYS A 234 -11.46 6.76 -23.07
N PHE A 235 -10.59 6.35 -24.00
CA PHE A 235 -9.18 6.73 -23.94
C PHE A 235 -8.94 8.18 -24.35
N THR A 236 -9.79 8.75 -25.21
CA THR A 236 -9.80 10.20 -25.48
C THR A 236 -10.18 10.99 -24.23
N GLU A 237 -11.21 10.55 -23.50
CA GLU A 237 -11.63 11.16 -22.24
C GLU A 237 -10.52 11.09 -21.18
N LEU A 238 -9.86 9.93 -21.03
CA LEU A 238 -8.70 9.78 -20.14
C LEU A 238 -7.63 10.81 -20.48
N LYS A 239 -7.24 10.92 -21.74
CA LYS A 239 -6.21 11.88 -22.19
C LYS A 239 -6.58 13.32 -21.84
N SER A 240 -7.84 13.71 -22.06
CA SER A 240 -8.33 15.04 -21.68
C SER A 240 -8.23 15.28 -20.18
N LYS A 241 -8.58 14.30 -19.34
CA LYS A 241 -8.48 14.43 -17.87
C LYS A 241 -7.03 14.58 -17.40
N LEU A 242 -6.11 13.82 -18.01
CA LEU A 242 -4.69 13.89 -17.70
C LEU A 242 -4.07 15.23 -18.08
N GLU A 243 -4.44 15.80 -19.24
CA GLU A 243 -3.95 17.12 -19.65
C GLU A 243 -4.43 18.22 -18.70
N VAL A 244 -5.69 18.17 -18.27
CA VAL A 244 -6.24 19.10 -17.26
C VAL A 244 -5.46 18.98 -15.95
N GLN A 245 -5.18 17.78 -15.45
CA GLN A 245 -4.38 17.58 -14.25
C GLN A 245 -2.96 18.13 -14.39
N LYS A 246 -2.32 17.90 -15.54
CA LYS A 246 -0.98 18.44 -15.84
C LYS A 246 -0.98 19.97 -15.79
N CYS A 247 -2.00 20.62 -16.37
CA CYS A 247 -2.16 22.07 -16.30
C CYS A 247 -2.37 22.57 -14.85
N MET A 248 -3.19 21.88 -14.05
CA MET A 248 -3.40 22.23 -12.64
C MET A 248 -2.09 22.13 -11.83
N TYR A 249 -1.29 21.09 -12.07
CA TYR A 249 0.00 20.89 -11.40
C TYR A 249 1.01 22.00 -11.72
N ILE A 250 0.97 22.52 -12.95
CA ILE A 250 1.82 23.62 -13.40
C ILE A 250 1.33 24.97 -12.85
N ALA A 251 0.01 25.15 -12.74
CA ALA A 251 -0.61 26.42 -12.36
C ALA A 251 -0.65 26.70 -10.85
N GLU A 252 -0.66 25.67 -9.98
CA GLU A 252 -0.78 25.85 -8.54
C GLU A 252 0.36 25.19 -7.74
N HIS A 253 1.23 26.01 -7.14
CA HIS A 253 2.16 25.59 -6.09
C HIS A 253 1.47 25.29 -4.74
N LYS A 254 0.22 24.84 -4.75
CA LYS A 254 -0.57 24.52 -3.55
C LYS A 254 -0.86 23.02 -3.46
N TRP A 255 0.10 22.32 -2.88
CA TRP A 255 0.06 20.88 -2.57
C TRP A 255 -1.15 20.41 -1.74
N THR A 256 -1.88 21.32 -1.08
CA THR A 256 -2.99 20.99 -0.20
C THR A 256 -4.28 20.64 -0.94
N ALA A 257 -4.50 21.15 -2.16
CA ALA A 257 -5.69 20.87 -2.99
C ALA A 257 -5.61 19.50 -3.71
N LEU A 258 -4.41 18.91 -3.82
CA LEU A 258 -4.16 17.62 -4.47
C LEU A 258 -4.73 16.40 -3.71
N LYS A 259 -5.15 16.56 -2.45
CA LYS A 259 -5.70 15.44 -1.65
C LYS A 259 -7.09 14.97 -2.11
N GLU A 260 -7.85 15.83 -2.78
CA GLU A 260 -9.22 15.53 -3.24
C GLU A 260 -9.27 15.08 -4.72
N ILE A 261 -8.16 15.22 -5.44
CA ILE A 261 -8.07 14.85 -6.86
C ILE A 261 -7.63 13.37 -6.98
N PRO A 262 -8.35 12.53 -7.77
CA PRO A 262 -7.88 11.18 -8.07
C PRO A 262 -6.50 11.25 -8.73
N ARG A 263 -5.54 10.50 -8.20
CA ARG A 263 -4.17 10.52 -8.72
C ARG A 263 -4.12 10.16 -10.21
N VAL A 264 -3.13 10.70 -10.93
CA VAL A 264 -2.88 10.39 -12.35
C VAL A 264 -2.87 8.87 -12.59
N GLU A 265 -2.20 8.14 -11.70
CA GLU A 265 -2.10 6.69 -11.77
C GLU A 265 -3.48 6.02 -11.58
N ALA A 266 -4.31 6.55 -10.67
CA ALA A 266 -5.65 6.01 -10.42
C ALA A 266 -6.60 6.23 -11.62
N LEU A 267 -6.47 7.36 -12.32
CA LEU A 267 -7.23 7.63 -13.54
C LEU A 267 -6.83 6.70 -14.69
N ILE A 268 -5.51 6.59 -14.95
CA ILE A 268 -4.97 5.69 -15.97
C ILE A 268 -5.42 4.26 -15.66
N PHE A 269 -5.22 3.82 -14.42
CA PHE A 269 -5.61 2.50 -13.96
C PHE A 269 -7.10 2.23 -14.14
N GLY A 270 -7.96 3.18 -13.75
CA GLY A 270 -9.40 3.06 -13.90
C GLY A 270 -9.83 2.85 -15.35
N ALA A 271 -9.22 3.58 -16.28
CA ALA A 271 -9.51 3.43 -17.71
C ALA A 271 -9.14 2.03 -18.25
N TRP A 272 -7.95 1.53 -17.92
CA TRP A 272 -7.49 0.20 -18.34
C TRP A 272 -8.30 -0.94 -17.70
N ASN A 273 -8.79 -0.76 -16.47
CA ASN A 273 -9.55 -1.78 -15.76
C ASN A 273 -10.99 -1.97 -16.28
N ILE A 274 -11.53 -1.00 -17.03
CA ILE A 274 -12.85 -1.13 -17.66
C ILE A 274 -12.82 -2.07 -18.87
N LEU A 275 -11.64 -2.36 -19.43
CA LEU A 275 -11.51 -3.26 -20.56
C LEU A 275 -11.95 -4.70 -20.16
N PRO A 276 -12.74 -5.38 -21.02
CA PRO A 276 -13.12 -6.76 -20.80
C PRO A 276 -11.90 -7.70 -20.77
N GLU A 277 -12.10 -8.90 -20.23
CA GLU A 277 -11.06 -9.93 -20.16
C GLU A 277 -10.58 -10.41 -21.54
N CYS A 278 -11.34 -10.17 -22.62
CA CYS A 278 -10.87 -10.46 -23.98
C CYS A 278 -9.74 -9.53 -24.45
N HIS A 279 -9.47 -8.41 -23.75
CA HIS A 279 -8.34 -7.51 -24.00
C HIS A 279 -7.16 -7.80 -23.05
N ASN A 280 -6.92 -9.07 -22.75
CA ASN A 280 -5.95 -9.52 -21.76
C ASN A 280 -4.50 -9.05 -22.05
N GLU A 281 -4.03 -9.11 -23.29
CA GLU A 281 -2.65 -8.77 -23.66
C GLU A 281 -2.41 -7.27 -23.54
N VAL A 282 -3.37 -6.46 -23.95
CA VAL A 282 -3.27 -5.01 -23.80
C VAL A 282 -3.35 -4.60 -22.33
N LYS A 283 -4.23 -5.24 -21.54
CA LYS A 283 -4.29 -5.05 -20.09
C LYS A 283 -2.96 -5.45 -19.42
N LYS A 284 -2.38 -6.60 -19.78
CA LYS A 284 -1.08 -7.05 -19.27
C LYS A 284 0.03 -6.04 -19.57
N LEU A 285 0.10 -5.52 -20.80
CA LEU A 285 1.07 -4.49 -21.16
C LEU A 285 0.91 -3.22 -20.32
N ALA A 286 -0.32 -2.70 -20.27
CA ALA A 286 -0.60 -1.47 -19.54
C ALA A 286 -0.29 -1.61 -18.05
N TYR A 287 -0.67 -2.73 -17.45
CA TYR A 287 -0.39 -3.04 -16.06
C TYR A 287 1.10 -3.27 -15.79
N GLY A 288 1.80 -3.98 -16.67
CA GLY A 288 3.24 -4.15 -16.59
C GLY A 288 3.96 -2.80 -16.58
N VAL A 289 3.64 -1.91 -17.53
CA VAL A 289 4.22 -0.57 -17.61
C VAL A 289 3.88 0.28 -16.37
N LEU A 290 2.63 0.25 -15.90
CA LEU A 290 2.22 0.98 -14.68
C LEU A 290 2.97 0.51 -13.43
N THR A 291 3.32 -0.78 -13.34
CA THR A 291 4.06 -1.31 -12.19
C THR A 291 5.53 -0.92 -12.15
N ILE A 292 6.10 -0.45 -13.26
CA ILE A 292 7.48 0.07 -13.33
C ILE A 292 7.62 1.33 -12.46
N PHE A 293 6.58 2.18 -12.44
CA PHE A 293 6.55 3.43 -11.69
C PHE A 293 5.93 3.26 -10.31
N GLY A 294 6.47 2.33 -9.52
CA GLY A 294 6.04 2.09 -8.14
C GLY A 294 6.00 3.40 -7.34
N SER A 295 4.89 3.66 -6.64
CA SER A 295 4.76 4.90 -5.87
C SER A 295 5.63 4.82 -4.62
N ILE A 296 6.58 5.75 -4.46
CA ILE A 296 7.33 5.90 -3.20
C ILE A 296 6.41 6.40 -2.09
N TYR A 297 5.24 6.94 -2.46
CA TYR A 297 4.24 7.43 -1.54
C TYR A 297 3.78 6.36 -0.54
N SER A 298 3.56 5.12 -0.95
CA SER A 298 3.13 4.07 0.00
C SER A 298 4.21 3.76 1.03
N CYS A 299 5.49 3.77 0.61
CA CYS A 299 6.62 3.63 1.52
C CYS A 299 6.69 4.82 2.51
N GLU A 300 6.58 6.06 2.02
CA GLU A 300 6.57 7.27 2.86
C GLU A 300 5.39 7.29 3.85
N GLN A 301 4.18 6.94 3.38
CA GLN A 301 3.01 6.81 4.24
C GLN A 301 3.20 5.70 5.27
N ALA A 302 3.79 4.57 4.87
CA ALA A 302 4.07 3.48 5.80
C ALA A 302 5.02 3.93 6.91
N PHE A 303 6.12 4.63 6.60
CA PHE A 303 7.02 5.17 7.62
C PHE A 303 6.34 6.20 8.54
N SER A 304 5.55 7.12 7.96
CA SER A 304 4.77 8.09 8.73
C SER A 304 3.76 7.40 9.67
N CYS A 305 3.02 6.42 9.15
CA CYS A 305 2.09 5.61 9.92
C CYS A 305 2.78 4.79 11.01
N MET A 306 3.97 4.28 10.73
CA MET A 306 4.77 3.52 11.69
C MET A 306 5.17 4.38 12.90
N ASN A 307 5.52 5.65 12.70
CA ASN A 307 5.81 6.57 13.80
C ASN A 307 4.60 6.77 14.73
N ILE A 308 3.38 6.79 14.18
CA ILE A 308 2.15 6.87 14.96
C ILE A 308 1.93 5.56 15.74
N ILE A 309 2.11 4.41 15.08
CA ILE A 309 1.84 3.09 15.68
C ILE A 309 2.86 2.73 16.76
N LYS A 310 4.15 3.05 16.57
CA LYS A 310 5.26 2.79 17.50
C LYS A 310 5.38 3.86 18.61
N SER A 311 4.33 4.64 18.86
CA SER A 311 4.36 5.67 19.90
C SER A 311 4.75 5.12 21.28
N LYS A 312 5.34 5.97 22.13
CA LYS A 312 5.90 5.62 23.45
C LYS A 312 4.89 4.95 24.40
N VAL A 313 3.59 5.04 24.11
CA VAL A 313 2.50 4.58 24.97
C VAL A 313 2.13 3.10 24.75
N ARG A 314 2.79 2.41 23.81
CA ARG A 314 2.46 1.02 23.46
C ARG A 314 3.44 0.03 24.10
N SER A 315 3.00 -0.69 25.13
CA SER A 315 3.86 -1.57 25.94
C SER A 315 4.09 -2.98 25.38
N GLN A 316 3.32 -3.44 24.37
CA GLN A 316 3.43 -4.79 23.81
C GLN A 316 3.09 -4.83 22.31
N LEU A 317 4.01 -4.36 21.45
CA LEU A 317 3.86 -4.46 20.00
C LEU A 317 4.90 -5.38 19.40
N THR A 318 4.48 -6.57 18.95
CA THR A 318 5.34 -7.46 18.14
C THR A 318 5.45 -6.96 16.70
N ASN A 319 6.47 -7.40 15.96
CA ASN A 319 6.63 -7.06 14.53
C ASN A 319 5.40 -7.46 13.70
N LYS A 320 4.83 -8.65 13.96
CA LYS A 320 3.61 -9.12 13.28
C LYS A 320 2.39 -8.23 13.58
N ASN A 321 2.29 -7.72 14.80
CA ASN A 321 1.22 -6.79 15.17
C ASN A 321 1.42 -5.42 14.53
N LEU A 322 2.67 -4.94 14.47
CA LEU A 322 3.02 -3.71 13.79
C LEU A 322 2.64 -3.79 12.31
N GLU A 323 3.05 -4.86 11.62
CA GLU A 323 2.71 -5.09 10.22
C GLU A 323 1.19 -5.12 9.99
N SER A 324 0.44 -5.83 10.84
CA SER A 324 -1.02 -5.90 10.73
C SER A 324 -1.70 -4.53 10.93
N CYS A 325 -1.23 -3.74 11.91
CA CYS A 325 -1.74 -2.39 12.12
C CYS A 325 -1.40 -1.48 10.94
N LEU A 326 -0.16 -1.59 10.43
CA LEU A 326 0.32 -0.77 9.34
C LEU A 326 -0.50 -1.03 8.08
N LYS A 327 -0.69 -2.31 7.73
CA LYS A 327 -1.54 -2.75 6.62
C LYS A 327 -2.97 -2.21 6.74
N LEU A 328 -3.63 -2.35 7.89
CA LEU A 328 -4.99 -1.82 8.07
C LEU A 328 -5.07 -0.28 8.00
N LYS A 329 -3.99 0.41 8.34
CA LYS A 329 -3.91 1.87 8.32
C LYS A 329 -3.62 2.43 6.92
N THR A 330 -2.83 1.72 6.11
CA THR A 330 -2.43 2.16 4.76
C THR A 330 -3.33 1.61 3.66
N THR A 331 -4.04 0.50 3.91
CA THR A 331 -4.87 -0.15 2.89
C THR A 331 -6.09 0.70 2.49
N SER A 332 -6.43 0.65 1.21
CA SER A 332 -7.68 1.23 0.68
C SER A 332 -8.89 0.31 0.87
N TYR A 333 -8.67 -0.98 1.16
CA TYR A 333 -9.75 -1.94 1.32
C TYR A 333 -10.43 -1.83 2.69
N LYS A 334 -11.72 -2.18 2.69
CA LYS A 334 -12.47 -2.40 3.93
C LYS A 334 -12.53 -3.90 4.20
N PRO A 335 -11.96 -4.40 5.30
CA PRO A 335 -12.08 -5.81 5.65
C PRO A 335 -13.56 -6.20 5.80
N ASN A 336 -13.91 -7.42 5.37
CA ASN A 336 -15.27 -7.94 5.41
C ASN A 336 -15.63 -8.37 6.84
N LEU A 337 -16.03 -7.38 7.65
CA LEU A 337 -16.34 -7.58 9.08
C LEU A 337 -17.50 -8.57 9.29
N ILE A 338 -18.49 -8.59 8.38
CA ILE A 338 -19.64 -9.50 8.45
C ILE A 338 -19.18 -10.95 8.28
N LYS A 339 -18.29 -11.22 7.32
CA LYS A 339 -17.73 -12.57 7.13
C LYS A 339 -16.90 -12.98 8.34
N LEU A 340 -16.09 -12.07 8.86
CA LEU A 340 -15.22 -12.33 10.02
C LEU A 340 -16.00 -12.56 11.31
N SER A 341 -17.09 -11.82 11.53
CA SER A 341 -17.92 -11.93 12.74
C SER A 341 -18.66 -13.27 12.82
N LYS A 342 -19.10 -13.81 11.66
CA LYS A 342 -19.80 -15.10 11.57
C LYS A 342 -18.91 -16.30 11.88
N GLY A 343 -17.60 -16.17 11.66
CA GLY A 343 -16.62 -17.23 11.94
C GLY A 343 -16.18 -17.32 13.40
N MET A 344 -16.68 -16.45 14.29
CA MET A 344 -16.33 -16.46 15.71
C MET A 344 -17.42 -17.12 16.56
N GLN A 345 -17.04 -18.12 17.36
CA GLN A 345 -17.84 -18.55 18.51
C GLN A 345 -17.83 -17.44 19.57
N SER A 346 -18.97 -17.15 20.21
CA SER A 346 -19.03 -16.13 21.25
C SER A 346 -18.18 -16.58 22.44
N GLN A 347 -17.09 -15.87 22.71
CA GLN A 347 -16.38 -16.01 23.97
C GLN A 347 -16.95 -14.96 24.92
N CYS A 348 -17.67 -15.40 25.94
CA CYS A 348 -17.99 -14.53 27.07
C CYS A 348 -16.68 -14.22 27.80
N SER A 349 -16.36 -12.93 27.94
CA SER A 349 -15.35 -12.49 28.89
C SER A 349 -15.84 -12.85 30.29
N HIS A 350 -15.09 -13.70 30.99
CA HIS A 350 -15.34 -14.05 32.40
C HIS A 350 -15.14 -12.86 33.32
#